data_AF-A0A4V3SJ48-F1
#
_entry.id   AF-A0A4V3SJ48-F1
#
_cell.length_a   1.000
_cell.length_b   1.000
_cell.length_c   1.000
_cell.angle_alpha   90.00
_cell.angle_beta   90.00
_cell.angle_gamma   90.00
#
_symmetry.space_group_name_H-M   'P 1'
#
loop_
_entity.id
_entity.type
_entity.pdbx_description
1 polymer ?
#
loop_
_entity_poly.entity_id
_entity_poly.type
_entity_poly.pdbx_seq_one_letter_code
_entity_poly.pdbx_strand_id
1 'polypeptide(L)'
;MGKYDTIPPRRRIAYDISITLLALIAVLLRLHVRYFHQPRKSRPNAKRKHSVAYIVGDIFMFTGMLLLISFAASDIWLQDMILDAPLAASGRDVRGWLKLRVAAAKILTYQYFAGALGLYAIKTSFLAYYFDAREGFSRRLRITLYACTGFIVANFVVIMGYLAGKCRPFTLYW
;
A
#
# COMPACT_ATOMS: atom_id res chain seq x y z
N MET A 1 12.83 -13.59 -21.72
CA MET A 1 13.32 -13.71 -20.33
C MET A 1 14.24 -12.53 -20.07
N GLY A 2 13.72 -11.51 -19.37
CA GLY A 2 14.40 -10.22 -19.20
C GLY A 2 15.45 -10.26 -18.10
N LYS A 3 16.53 -9.49 -18.28
CA LYS A 3 17.68 -9.27 -17.38
C LYS A 3 17.32 -8.64 -16.02
N TYR A 4 16.28 -9.12 -15.33
CA TYR A 4 15.85 -8.60 -14.01
C TYR A 4 15.97 -9.64 -12.88
N ASP A 5 16.56 -10.81 -13.13
CA ASP A 5 16.64 -11.93 -12.18
C ASP A 5 17.85 -11.93 -11.23
N THR A 6 18.67 -10.87 -11.16
CA THR A 6 19.96 -10.96 -10.44
C THR A 6 20.12 -9.97 -9.29
N ILE A 7 19.06 -9.77 -8.49
CA ILE A 7 19.25 -9.22 -7.15
C ILE A 7 19.17 -10.40 -6.17
N PRO A 8 20.28 -10.79 -5.51
CA PRO A 8 20.25 -11.88 -4.55
C PRO A 8 19.20 -11.58 -3.46
N PRO A 9 18.47 -12.58 -2.96
CA PRO A 9 17.31 -12.39 -2.07
C PRO A 9 17.62 -11.51 -0.86
N ARG A 10 18.83 -11.65 -0.29
CA ARG A 10 19.31 -10.79 0.81
C ARG A 10 19.33 -9.29 0.49
N ARG A 11 19.64 -8.91 -0.75
CA ARG A 11 19.62 -7.50 -1.20
C ARG A 11 18.20 -6.97 -1.41
N ARG A 12 17.23 -7.82 -1.75
CA ARG A 12 15.80 -7.43 -1.84
C ARG A 12 15.22 -7.14 -0.45
N ILE A 13 15.48 -8.02 0.52
CA ILE A 13 15.04 -7.82 1.92
C ILE A 13 15.59 -6.50 2.49
N ALA A 14 16.88 -6.22 2.28
CA ALA A 14 17.48 -4.96 2.71
C ALA A 14 16.83 -3.73 2.05
N TYR A 15 16.44 -3.85 0.78
CA TYR A 15 15.75 -2.79 0.04
C TYR A 15 14.34 -2.55 0.59
N ASP A 16 13.57 -3.60 0.85
CA ASP A 16 12.21 -3.49 1.40
C ASP A 16 12.21 -2.89 2.81
N ILE A 17 13.17 -3.30 3.65
CA ILE A 17 13.39 -2.70 4.97
C ILE A 17 13.74 -1.20 4.83
N SER A 18 14.66 -0.86 3.91
CA SER A 18 15.08 0.53 3.69
C SER A 18 13.92 1.42 3.23
N ILE A 19 13.10 0.93 2.29
CA ILE A 19 11.91 1.64 1.83
C ILE A 19 10.90 1.81 2.95
N THR A 20 10.66 0.76 3.74
CA THR A 20 9.72 0.81 4.86
C THR A 20 10.16 1.83 5.90
N LEU A 21 11.46 1.89 6.20
CA LEU A 21 12.03 2.86 7.12
C LEU A 21 11.90 4.30 6.59
N LEU A 22 12.22 4.53 5.30
CA LEU A 22 12.05 5.83 4.67
C LEU A 22 10.59 6.29 4.68
N ALA A 23 9.66 5.38 4.40
CA ALA A 23 8.23 5.66 4.47
C ALA A 23 7.78 6.00 5.90
N LEU A 24 8.30 5.29 6.91
CA LEU A 24 8.05 5.59 8.33
C LEU A 24 8.57 6.97 8.72
N ILE A 25 9.80 7.33 8.30
CA ILE A 25 10.38 8.66 8.55
C ILE A 25 9.52 9.74 7.89
N ALA A 26 9.07 9.54 6.66
CA ALA A 26 8.20 10.49 5.98
C ALA A 26 6.85 10.68 6.71
N VAL A 27 6.27 9.60 7.23
CA VAL A 27 5.04 9.63 8.05
C VAL A 27 5.28 10.38 9.36
N LEU A 28 6.37 10.08 10.07
CA LEU A 28 6.74 10.75 11.31
C LEU A 28 7.02 12.24 11.08
N LEU A 29 7.71 12.59 10.00
CA LEU A 29 7.96 13.99 9.61
C LEU A 29 6.65 14.71 9.30
N ARG A 30 5.72 14.06 8.58
CA ARG A 30 4.38 14.62 8.30
C ARG A 30 3.59 14.84 9.59
N LEU A 31 3.60 13.87 10.51
CA LEU A 31 2.97 14.03 11.82
C LEU A 31 3.66 15.14 12.62
N HIS A 32 4.99 15.20 12.62
CA HIS A 32 5.76 16.22 13.34
C HIS A 32 5.45 17.63 12.84
N VAL A 33 5.57 17.88 11.53
CA VAL A 33 5.20 19.17 10.93
C VAL A 33 3.75 19.52 11.25
N ARG A 34 2.86 18.53 11.31
CA ARG A 34 1.44 18.77 11.51
C ARG A 34 1.03 19.02 12.97
N TYR A 35 1.68 18.38 13.94
CA TYR A 35 1.36 18.55 15.36
C TYR A 35 2.22 19.61 16.04
N PHE A 36 3.47 19.82 15.60
CA PHE A 36 4.38 20.80 16.19
C PHE A 36 4.39 22.14 15.46
N HIS A 37 4.10 22.18 14.15
CA HIS A 37 4.18 23.40 13.34
C HIS A 37 2.83 24.06 13.08
N GLN A 38 1.77 23.72 13.81
CA GLN A 38 0.50 24.46 13.71
C GLN A 38 0.70 25.91 14.20
N PRO A 39 0.55 26.93 13.33
CA PRO A 39 0.59 28.31 13.75
C PRO A 39 -0.64 28.57 14.62
N ARG A 40 -0.40 28.77 15.90
CA ARG A 40 -1.36 28.91 17.02
C ARG A 40 -2.38 30.06 16.87
N LYS A 41 -2.48 30.75 15.71
CA LYS A 41 -3.07 32.10 15.62
C LYS A 41 -4.06 32.42 14.49
N SER A 42 -4.44 31.53 13.58
CA SER A 42 -5.26 31.96 12.42
C SER A 42 -6.52 31.11 12.18
N ARG A 43 -7.61 31.48 12.88
CA ARG A 43 -9.06 31.29 12.57
C ARG A 43 -9.88 30.62 13.70
N PRO A 44 -10.60 31.41 14.53
CA PRO A 44 -11.36 30.89 15.68
C PRO A 44 -12.58 30.02 15.30
N ASN A 45 -13.19 30.18 14.12
CA ASN A 45 -14.37 29.39 13.71
C ASN A 45 -14.04 28.09 12.95
N ALA A 46 -12.76 27.82 12.65
CA ALA A 46 -12.33 26.64 11.91
C ALA A 46 -11.92 25.46 12.84
N LYS A 47 -11.87 25.69 14.16
CA LYS A 47 -11.33 24.76 15.17
C LYS A 47 -12.04 23.41 15.27
N ARG A 48 -13.32 23.29 14.87
CA ARG A 48 -14.10 22.05 15.02
C ARG A 48 -14.20 21.20 13.76
N LYS A 49 -14.24 21.81 12.57
CA LYS A 49 -14.35 21.09 11.28
C LYS A 49 -13.03 20.54 10.77
N HIS A 50 -11.93 21.25 11.03
CA HIS A 50 -10.59 20.80 10.62
C HIS A 50 -10.19 19.45 11.25
N SER A 51 -10.57 19.17 12.51
CA SER A 51 -10.10 17.99 13.24
C SER A 51 -10.43 16.65 12.56
N VAL A 52 -11.62 16.51 11.97
CA VAL A 52 -12.10 15.20 11.48
C VAL A 52 -11.41 14.76 10.20
N ALA A 53 -11.30 15.65 9.19
CA ALA A 53 -10.62 15.32 7.93
C ALA A 53 -9.14 14.96 8.16
N TYR A 54 -8.54 15.63 9.15
CA TYR A 54 -7.20 15.41 9.64
C TYR A 54 -7.02 14.01 10.27
N ILE A 55 -7.87 13.65 11.22
CA ILE A 55 -7.86 12.33 11.87
C ILE A 55 -8.09 11.22 10.83
N VAL A 56 -9.08 11.40 9.95
CA VAL A 56 -9.40 10.44 8.88
C VAL A 56 -8.20 10.25 7.95
N GLY A 57 -7.51 11.34 7.58
CA GLY A 57 -6.29 11.28 6.79
C GLY A 57 -5.17 10.49 7.48
N ASP A 58 -4.95 10.69 8.78
CA ASP A 58 -3.93 9.94 9.51
C ASP A 58 -4.28 8.46 9.66
N ILE A 59 -5.56 8.13 9.87
CA ILE A 59 -6.03 6.73 9.87
C ILE A 59 -5.73 6.09 8.52
N PHE A 60 -6.11 6.72 7.40
CA PHE A 60 -5.82 6.18 6.06
C PHE A 60 -4.33 6.02 5.80
N MET A 61 -3.51 6.97 6.23
CA MET A 61 -2.05 6.87 6.11
C MET A 61 -1.50 5.70 6.94
N PHE A 62 -1.95 5.54 8.18
CA PHE A 62 -1.51 4.46 9.06
C PHE A 62 -1.97 3.09 8.55
N THR A 63 -3.23 2.95 8.14
CA THR A 63 -3.74 1.75 7.50
C THR A 63 -2.95 1.43 6.23
N GLY A 64 -2.63 2.44 5.40
CA GLY A 64 -1.82 2.27 4.21
C GLY A 64 -0.42 1.73 4.52
N MET A 65 0.23 2.28 5.54
CA MET A 65 1.54 1.80 6.02
C MET A 65 1.48 0.37 6.55
N LEU A 66 0.48 0.02 7.35
CA LEU A 66 0.32 -1.34 7.85
C LEU A 66 0.15 -2.36 6.72
N LEU A 67 -0.59 -1.99 5.68
CA LEU A 67 -0.77 -2.84 4.49
C LEU A 67 0.54 -3.00 3.70
N LEU A 68 1.34 -1.93 3.58
CA LEU A 68 2.67 -2.01 2.94
C LEU A 68 3.68 -2.82 3.77
N ILE A 69 3.65 -2.69 5.10
CA ILE A 69 4.47 -3.54 5.99
C ILE A 69 4.05 -5.00 5.86
N SER A 70 2.74 -5.27 5.83
CA SER A 70 2.21 -6.62 5.63
C SER A 70 2.63 -7.19 4.27
N PHE A 71 2.63 -6.35 3.22
CA PHE A 71 3.13 -6.70 1.90
C PHE A 71 4.61 -7.12 1.97
N ALA A 72 5.48 -6.30 2.55
CA ALA A 72 6.91 -6.60 2.69
C ALA A 72 7.16 -7.87 3.54
N ALA A 73 6.46 -8.02 4.67
CA ALA A 73 6.58 -9.20 5.52
C ALA A 73 6.15 -10.49 4.80
N SER A 74 5.05 -10.43 4.03
CA SER A 74 4.60 -11.56 3.23
C SER A 74 5.56 -11.91 2.09
N ASP A 75 6.37 -10.96 1.60
CA ASP A 75 7.40 -11.22 0.59
C ASP A 75 8.59 -11.99 1.16
N ILE A 76 9.04 -11.60 2.35
CA ILE A 76 10.05 -12.35 3.09
C ILE A 76 9.57 -13.78 3.32
N TRP A 77 8.32 -13.95 3.74
CA TRP A 77 7.75 -15.28 3.99
C TRP A 77 7.63 -16.12 2.71
N LEU A 78 7.26 -15.51 1.59
CA LEU A 78 7.22 -16.18 0.29
C LEU A 78 8.62 -16.63 -0.15
N GLN A 79 9.64 -15.78 0.04
CA GLN A 79 11.03 -16.11 -0.29
C GLN A 79 11.55 -17.26 0.57
N ASP A 80 11.23 -17.28 1.87
CA ASP A 80 11.58 -18.36 2.80
C ASP A 80 10.95 -19.70 2.36
N MET A 81 9.65 -19.70 2.02
CA MET A 81 8.99 -20.89 1.47
C MET A 81 9.63 -21.41 0.18
N ILE A 82 10.11 -20.52 -0.70
CA ILE A 82 10.77 -20.90 -1.96
C ILE A 82 12.18 -21.44 -1.72
N LEU A 83 12.91 -20.89 -0.73
CA LEU A 83 14.26 -21.33 -0.36
C LEU A 83 14.25 -22.68 0.37
N ASP A 84 13.21 -22.98 1.15
CA ASP A 84 13.03 -24.25 1.86
C ASP A 84 12.43 -25.37 0.97
N ALA A 85 11.72 -25.00 -0.09
CA ALA A 85 11.13 -25.94 -1.06
C ALA A 85 12.12 -26.98 -1.65
N PRO A 86 13.36 -26.63 -2.07
CA PRO A 86 14.30 -27.61 -2.60
C PRO A 86 14.81 -28.64 -1.57
N LEU A 87 14.77 -28.33 -0.27
CA LEU A 87 15.16 -29.27 0.79
C LEU A 87 14.08 -30.34 1.05
N ALA A 88 12.80 -29.95 0.97
CA ALA A 88 11.66 -30.88 1.08
C ALA A 88 11.40 -31.69 -0.21
N ALA A 89 11.89 -31.22 -1.36
CA ALA A 89 11.67 -31.84 -2.67
C ALA A 89 12.70 -32.93 -3.04
N SER A 90 13.49 -33.42 -2.09
CA SER A 90 14.36 -34.60 -2.28
C SER A 90 13.54 -35.90 -2.32
N GLY A 91 12.69 -36.04 -3.35
CA GLY A 91 12.02 -37.29 -3.69
C GLY A 91 10.56 -37.16 -4.14
N ARG A 92 10.33 -36.89 -5.43
CA ARG A 92 9.13 -37.26 -6.22
C ARG A 92 7.73 -36.93 -5.69
N ASP A 93 7.54 -36.12 -4.65
CA ASP A 93 6.18 -35.79 -4.18
C ASP A 93 5.57 -34.61 -4.96
N VAL A 94 4.97 -34.94 -6.12
CA VAL A 94 4.22 -34.01 -6.97
C VAL A 94 3.09 -33.31 -6.19
N ARG A 95 2.52 -33.98 -5.18
CA ARG A 95 1.44 -33.45 -4.36
C ARG A 95 1.95 -32.39 -3.38
N GLY A 96 3.18 -32.53 -2.86
CA GLY A 96 3.87 -31.52 -2.08
C GLY A 96 4.16 -30.25 -2.89
N TRP A 97 4.64 -30.41 -4.12
CA TRP A 97 4.90 -29.30 -5.05
C TRP A 97 3.63 -28.50 -5.41
N LEU A 98 2.51 -29.19 -5.64
CA LEU A 98 1.23 -28.54 -5.93
C LEU A 98 0.73 -27.72 -4.73
N LYS A 99 0.81 -28.28 -3.51
CA LYS A 99 0.44 -27.56 -2.29
C LYS A 99 1.26 -26.29 -2.08
N LEU A 100 2.57 -26.34 -2.33
CA LEU A 100 3.47 -25.19 -2.23
C LEU A 100 3.10 -24.10 -3.25
N ARG A 101 2.82 -24.48 -4.51
CA ARG A 101 2.38 -23.52 -5.55
C ARG A 101 1.06 -22.84 -5.19
N VAL A 102 0.09 -23.60 -4.67
CA VAL A 102 -1.20 -23.03 -4.22
C VAL A 102 -0.99 -22.08 -3.04
N ALA A 103 -0.13 -22.43 -2.08
CA ALA A 103 0.21 -21.55 -0.96
C ALA A 103 0.88 -20.25 -1.43
N ALA A 104 1.89 -20.35 -2.30
CA ALA A 104 2.57 -19.21 -2.90
C ALA A 104 1.61 -18.30 -3.69
N ALA A 105 0.71 -18.87 -4.49
CA ALA A 105 -0.27 -18.11 -5.26
C ALA A 105 -1.26 -17.33 -4.36
N LYS A 106 -1.65 -17.90 -3.20
CA LYS A 106 -2.48 -17.22 -2.21
C LYS A 106 -1.75 -16.03 -1.58
N ILE A 107 -0.49 -16.22 -1.20
CA ILE A 107 0.35 -15.16 -0.62
C ILE A 107 0.56 -14.03 -1.62
N LEU A 108 0.89 -14.35 -2.88
CA LEU A 108 1.02 -13.38 -3.98
C LEU A 108 -0.28 -12.61 -4.22
N THR A 109 -1.42 -13.29 -4.18
CA THR A 109 -2.72 -12.62 -4.33
C THR A 109 -2.93 -11.62 -3.21
N TYR A 110 -2.74 -12.04 -1.94
CA TYR A 110 -2.83 -11.14 -0.79
C TYR A 110 -1.89 -9.94 -0.93
N GLN A 111 -0.65 -10.16 -1.36
CA GLN A 111 0.32 -9.11 -1.62
C GLN A 111 -0.20 -8.07 -2.62
N TYR A 112 -0.66 -8.48 -3.80
CA TYR A 112 -1.13 -7.52 -4.80
C TYR A 112 -2.31 -6.67 -4.29
N PHE A 113 -3.24 -7.29 -3.55
CA PHE A 113 -4.36 -6.57 -2.94
C PHE A 113 -3.91 -5.63 -1.82
N ALA A 114 -3.06 -6.10 -0.90
CA ALA A 114 -2.55 -5.30 0.21
C ALA A 114 -1.70 -4.12 -0.29
N GLY A 115 -0.82 -4.35 -1.27
CA GLY A 115 -0.01 -3.30 -1.89
C GLY A 115 -0.86 -2.25 -2.60
N ALA A 116 -1.86 -2.68 -3.39
CA ALA A 116 -2.78 -1.76 -4.06
C ALA A 116 -3.58 -0.94 -3.03
N LEU A 117 -4.27 -1.60 -2.09
CA LEU A 117 -5.04 -0.93 -1.05
C LEU A 117 -4.18 0.02 -0.22
N GLY A 118 -2.96 -0.39 0.12
CA GLY A 118 -2.00 0.41 0.89
C GLY A 118 -1.64 1.72 0.18
N LEU A 119 -1.28 1.64 -1.11
CA LEU A 119 -0.96 2.82 -1.92
C LEU A 119 -2.16 3.76 -2.09
N TYR A 120 -3.36 3.21 -2.27
CA TYR A 120 -4.56 4.02 -2.41
C TYR A 120 -4.98 4.67 -1.10
N ALA A 121 -4.82 3.99 0.04
CA ALA A 121 -5.04 4.58 1.36
C ALA A 121 -4.08 5.75 1.63
N ILE A 122 -2.81 5.63 1.20
CA ILE A 122 -1.86 6.75 1.27
C ILE A 122 -2.31 7.90 0.38
N LYS A 123 -2.73 7.66 -0.88
CA LYS A 123 -3.24 8.71 -1.77
C LYS A 123 -4.48 9.40 -1.22
N THR A 124 -5.44 8.65 -0.67
CA THR A 124 -6.66 9.22 -0.08
C THR A 124 -6.34 10.05 1.17
N SER A 125 -5.31 9.70 1.93
CA SER A 125 -4.83 10.54 3.05
C SER A 125 -4.40 11.94 2.62
N PHE A 126 -3.82 12.08 1.42
CA PHE A 126 -3.46 13.39 0.87
C PHE A 126 -4.68 14.12 0.31
N LEU A 127 -5.59 13.41 -0.35
CA LEU A 127 -6.84 14.00 -0.83
C LEU A 127 -7.68 14.58 0.30
N ALA A 128 -7.80 13.87 1.44
CA ALA A 128 -8.51 14.36 2.62
C ALA A 128 -7.96 15.71 3.10
N TYR A 129 -6.64 15.86 3.09
CA TYR A 129 -5.96 17.12 3.41
C TYR A 129 -6.28 18.24 2.41
N TYR A 130 -6.18 17.95 1.10
CA TYR A 130 -6.46 18.96 0.07
C TYR A 130 -7.93 19.39 0.05
N PHE A 131 -8.86 18.48 0.36
CA PHE A 131 -10.28 18.82 0.48
C PHE A 131 -10.57 19.70 1.68
N ASP A 132 -9.84 19.53 2.77
CA ASP A 132 -9.93 20.40 3.94
C ASP A 132 -9.38 21.82 3.63
N ALA A 133 -8.30 21.91 2.85
CA ALA A 133 -7.71 23.18 2.40
C ALA A 133 -8.45 23.86 1.22
N ARG A 134 -9.51 23.25 0.68
CA ARG A 134 -10.15 23.66 -0.59
C ARG A 134 -10.70 25.08 -0.61
N GLU A 135 -11.06 25.64 0.54
CA GLU A 135 -11.62 26.98 0.65
C GLU A 135 -10.59 28.07 0.32
N GLY A 136 -9.29 27.77 0.51
CA GLY A 136 -8.18 28.66 0.13
C GLY A 136 -7.77 28.57 -1.34
N PHE A 137 -8.37 27.67 -2.12
CA PHE A 137 -7.97 27.39 -3.49
C PHE A 137 -8.74 28.22 -4.52
N SER A 138 -8.04 28.59 -5.60
CA SER A 138 -8.66 29.20 -6.78
C SER A 138 -9.66 28.24 -7.44
N ARG A 139 -10.62 28.78 -8.21
CA ARG A 139 -11.63 27.96 -8.92
C ARG A 139 -11.01 26.88 -9.80
N ARG A 140 -9.92 27.21 -10.51
CA ARG A 140 -9.19 26.26 -11.37
C ARG A 140 -8.62 25.10 -10.55
N LEU A 141 -7.97 25.41 -9.43
CA LEU A 141 -7.32 24.40 -8.59
C LEU A 141 -8.33 23.48 -7.91
N ARG A 142 -9.52 23.99 -7.56
CA ARG A 142 -10.64 23.14 -7.09
C ARG A 142 -11.12 22.17 -8.15
N ILE A 143 -11.29 22.62 -9.40
CA ILE A 143 -11.69 21.75 -10.52
C ILE A 143 -10.63 20.66 -10.73
N THR A 144 -9.35 21.02 -10.72
CA THR A 144 -8.24 20.06 -10.81
C THR A 144 -8.29 19.05 -9.66
N LEU A 145 -8.55 19.49 -8.42
CA LEU A 145 -8.67 18.58 -7.27
C LEU A 145 -9.80 17.55 -7.48
N TYR A 146 -10.98 17.99 -7.94
CA TYR A 146 -12.10 17.08 -8.25
C TYR A 146 -11.77 16.12 -9.40
N ALA A 147 -11.14 16.61 -10.47
CA ALA A 147 -10.73 15.79 -11.61
C ALA A 147 -9.69 14.73 -11.21
N CYS A 148 -8.67 15.12 -10.45
CA CYS A 148 -7.67 14.20 -9.88
C CYS A 148 -8.33 13.16 -8.96
N THR A 149 -9.29 13.57 -8.14
CA THR A 149 -10.03 12.64 -7.27
C THR A 149 -10.81 11.63 -8.09
N GLY A 150 -11.54 12.08 -9.12
CA GLY A 150 -12.28 11.19 -10.02
C GLY A 150 -11.36 10.21 -10.76
N PHE A 151 -10.21 10.69 -11.25
CA PHE A 151 -9.20 9.84 -11.88
C PHE A 151 -8.63 8.80 -10.93
N ILE A 152 -8.33 9.17 -9.67
CA ILE A 152 -7.84 8.24 -8.66
C ILE A 152 -8.88 7.16 -8.34
N VAL A 153 -10.16 7.53 -8.20
CA VAL A 153 -11.25 6.57 -7.94
C VAL A 153 -11.44 5.63 -9.14
N ALA A 154 -11.46 6.15 -10.36
CA ALA A 154 -11.58 5.33 -11.56
C ALA A 154 -10.39 4.37 -11.70
N ASN A 155 -9.16 4.85 -11.48
CA ASN A 155 -7.96 4.02 -11.52
C ASN A 155 -7.98 2.93 -10.44
N PHE A 156 -8.52 3.25 -9.24
CA PHE A 156 -8.71 2.28 -8.17
C PHE A 156 -9.65 1.16 -8.59
N VAL A 157 -10.83 1.50 -9.12
CA VAL A 157 -11.84 0.53 -9.57
C VAL A 157 -11.26 -0.36 -10.68
N VAL A 158 -10.54 0.23 -11.65
CA VAL A 158 -9.91 -0.54 -12.73
C VAL A 158 -8.84 -1.49 -12.19
N ILE A 159 -7.95 -1.03 -11.31
CA ILE A 159 -6.88 -1.88 -10.76
C ILE A 159 -7.46 -2.97 -9.87
N MET A 160 -8.39 -2.65 -8.98
CA MET A 160 -9.03 -3.64 -8.11
C MET A 160 -9.87 -4.63 -8.91
N GLY A 161 -10.59 -4.17 -9.93
CA GLY A 161 -11.33 -5.04 -10.85
C GLY A 161 -10.40 -5.95 -11.66
N TYR A 162 -9.27 -5.43 -12.12
CA TYR A 162 -8.23 -6.23 -12.79
C TYR A 162 -7.65 -7.29 -11.85
N LEU A 163 -7.28 -6.91 -10.62
CA LEU A 163 -6.76 -7.83 -9.61
C LEU A 163 -7.81 -8.89 -9.24
N ALA A 164 -9.07 -8.51 -9.02
CA ALA A 164 -10.15 -9.47 -8.75
C ALA A 164 -10.41 -10.41 -9.93
N GLY A 165 -10.31 -9.92 -11.16
CA GLY A 165 -10.51 -10.71 -12.38
C GLY A 165 -9.35 -11.66 -12.69
N LYS A 166 -8.10 -11.25 -12.42
CA LYS A 166 -6.90 -12.05 -12.67
C LYS A 166 -6.58 -13.00 -11.51
N CYS A 167 -6.78 -12.58 -10.28
CA CYS A 167 -6.48 -13.35 -9.08
C CYS A 167 -7.66 -14.22 -8.62
N ARG A 168 -8.48 -14.77 -9.55
CA ARG A 168 -9.64 -15.63 -9.23
C ARG A 168 -9.26 -16.73 -8.23
N PRO A 169 -9.73 -16.68 -6.96
CA PRO A 169 -9.35 -17.65 -5.93
C PRO A 169 -10.39 -18.77 -5.74
N PHE A 170 -11.20 -19.11 -6.77
CA PHE A 170 -12.40 -19.95 -6.59
C PHE A 170 -12.45 -21.22 -7.43
N THR A 171 -11.34 -21.73 -7.92
CA THR A 171 -11.32 -23.09 -8.49
C THR A 171 -10.20 -23.91 -7.86
N LEU A 172 -10.54 -25.13 -7.44
CA LEU A 172 -9.65 -26.21 -6.98
C LEU A 172 -8.51 -26.58 -7.97
N TYR A 173 -8.40 -25.86 -9.08
CA TYR A 173 -7.51 -26.13 -10.23
C TYR A 173 -6.54 -24.97 -10.50
N TRP A 174 -5.88 -24.47 -9.45
CA TRP A 174 -4.58 -23.81 -9.59
C TRP A 174 -3.48 -24.81 -9.27
#